data_AF-A0A0B1U0D9-F1
#
_entry.id   AF-A0A0B1U0D9-F1
#
_cell.length_a   1.000
_cell.length_b   1.000
_cell.length_c   1.000
_cell.angle_alpha   90.00
_cell.angle_beta   90.00
_cell.angle_gamma   90.00
#
_symmetry.space_group_name_H-M   'P 1'
#
loop_
_entity.id
_entity.type
_entity.pdbx_description
1 polymer ?
#
loop_
_entity_poly.entity_id
_entity_poly.type
_entity_poly.pdbx_seq_one_letter_code
_entity_poly.pdbx_strand_id
1 'polypeptide(L)'
;MPGLNCCDIILGHDAYRRLRRESAFFFMPEWTGRWEEVFRRELGLESQDLAREFMHEMHKRLVYLDTGLTETPYETLADIEAFFDMPVTVMHPGLDQLKAAILNGLERLDHYA
;
A
#
# COMPACT_ATOMS: atom_id res chain seq x y z
N MET A 1 -10.89 14.30 0.89
CA MET A 1 -11.34 13.69 2.16
C MET A 1 -10.19 12.84 2.67
N PRO A 2 -9.79 12.95 3.95
CA PRO A 2 -8.85 12.05 4.58
C PRO A 2 -9.53 10.71 4.91
N GLY A 3 -8.74 9.64 4.95
CA GLY A 3 -9.21 8.32 5.34
C GLY A 3 -9.92 7.55 4.22
N LEU A 4 -9.52 7.74 2.97
CA LEU A 4 -10.15 7.08 1.81
C LEU A 4 -9.92 5.56 1.78
N ASN A 5 -8.79 5.11 2.32
CA ASN A 5 -8.40 3.70 2.44
C ASN A 5 -7.28 3.55 3.48
N CYS A 6 -6.88 2.30 3.73
CA CYS A 6 -5.83 1.97 4.70
C CYS A 6 -4.52 2.70 4.43
N CYS A 7 -4.09 2.84 3.17
CA CYS A 7 -2.85 3.54 2.83
C CYS A 7 -2.93 5.04 3.16
N ASP A 8 -4.05 5.68 2.87
CA ASP A 8 -4.30 7.11 3.19
C ASP A 8 -4.28 7.36 4.71
N ILE A 9 -4.84 6.42 5.49
CA ILE A 9 -4.86 6.49 6.95
C ILE A 9 -3.45 6.28 7.53
N ILE A 10 -2.73 5.26 7.08
CA ILE A 10 -1.42 4.88 7.61
C ILE A 10 -0.35 5.91 7.25
N LEU A 11 -0.37 6.43 6.02
CA LEU A 11 0.60 7.44 5.57
C LEU A 11 0.22 8.85 6.02
N GLY A 12 -1.05 9.10 6.30
CA GLY A 12 -1.60 10.45 6.39
C GLY A 12 -1.83 11.07 5.01
N HIS A 13 -2.79 11.99 4.96
CA HIS A 13 -3.38 12.45 3.70
C HIS A 13 -2.37 13.09 2.73
N ASP A 14 -1.47 13.92 3.24
CA ASP A 14 -0.53 14.66 2.39
C ASP A 14 0.55 13.76 1.81
N ALA A 15 1.12 12.87 2.64
CA ALA A 15 2.11 11.91 2.19
C ALA A 15 1.52 10.93 1.17
N TYR A 16 0.31 10.42 1.44
CA TYR A 16 -0.41 9.57 0.51
C TYR A 16 -0.64 10.24 -0.84
N ARG A 17 -1.15 11.48 -0.84
CA ARG A 17 -1.40 12.22 -2.08
C ARG A 17 -0.11 12.57 -2.82
N ARG A 18 1.00 12.82 -2.13
CA ARG A 18 2.30 13.04 -2.77
C ARG A 18 2.73 11.77 -3.50
N LEU A 19 2.76 10.64 -2.81
CA LEU A 19 3.22 9.35 -3.36
C LEU A 19 2.33 8.86 -4.52
N ARG A 20 1.00 9.07 -4.44
CA ARG A 20 0.07 8.81 -5.55
C ARG A 20 0.41 9.60 -6.81
N ARG A 21 0.79 10.87 -6.68
CA ARG A 21 1.19 11.71 -7.83
C ARG A 21 2.53 11.29 -8.43
N GLU A 22 3.35 10.61 -7.64
CA GLU A 22 4.60 9.99 -8.09
C GLU A 22 4.38 8.59 -8.68
N SER A 23 3.12 8.20 -8.93
CA SER A 23 2.74 6.91 -9.50
C SER A 23 3.20 5.71 -8.67
N ALA A 24 3.21 5.84 -7.34
CA ALA A 24 3.48 4.73 -6.44
C ALA A 24 2.27 3.79 -6.33
N PHE A 25 2.53 2.48 -6.40
CA PHE A 25 1.59 1.44 -5.97
C PHE A 25 1.97 0.96 -4.57
N PHE A 26 0.98 0.73 -3.70
CA PHE A 26 1.24 0.39 -2.30
C PHE A 26 0.91 -1.07 -2.01
N PHE A 27 1.82 -1.74 -1.31
CA PHE A 27 1.61 -3.04 -0.70
C PHE A 27 1.46 -2.88 0.81
N MET A 28 0.31 -3.29 1.33
CA MET A 28 0.08 -3.44 2.77
C MET A 28 0.49 -4.85 3.21
N PRO A 29 0.85 -5.05 4.50
CA PRO A 29 1.26 -6.36 5.00
C PRO A 29 0.27 -7.49 4.67
N GLU A 30 -1.05 -7.22 4.76
CA GLU A 30 -2.05 -8.26 4.54
C GLU A 30 -2.18 -8.69 3.06
N TRP A 31 -1.97 -7.77 2.11
CA TRP A 31 -1.98 -8.11 0.68
C TRP A 31 -0.65 -8.66 0.20
N THR A 32 0.45 -8.29 0.84
CA THR A 32 1.79 -8.70 0.40
C THR A 32 1.94 -10.21 0.46
N GLY A 33 1.41 -10.89 1.48
CA GLY A 33 1.48 -12.36 1.56
C GLY A 33 0.63 -13.11 0.52
N ARG A 34 -0.31 -12.42 -0.15
CA ARG A 34 -1.22 -12.99 -1.15
C ARG A 34 -1.17 -12.24 -2.48
N TRP A 35 -0.07 -11.54 -2.74
CA TRP A 35 0.05 -10.61 -3.85
C TRP A 35 -0.23 -11.29 -5.20
N GLU A 36 0.34 -12.48 -5.42
CA GLU A 36 0.20 -13.18 -6.70
C GLU A 36 -1.26 -13.61 -6.93
N GLU A 37 -1.94 -14.08 -5.88
CA GLU A 37 -3.36 -14.45 -5.94
C GLU A 37 -4.22 -13.23 -6.30
N VAL A 38 -3.99 -12.09 -5.64
CA VAL A 38 -4.74 -10.85 -5.88
C VAL A 38 -4.56 -10.39 -7.33
N PHE A 39 -3.33 -10.35 -7.82
CA PHE A 39 -3.07 -9.88 -9.19
C PHE A 39 -3.61 -10.85 -10.24
N ARG A 40 -3.33 -12.14 -10.10
CA ARG A 40 -3.67 -13.11 -11.15
C ARG A 40 -5.14 -13.49 -11.17
N ARG A 41 -5.79 -13.60 -10.00
CA ARG A 41 -7.17 -14.07 -9.89
C ARG A 41 -8.16 -12.92 -9.72
N GLU A 42 -7.94 -12.05 -8.75
CA GLU A 42 -8.92 -11.01 -8.41
C GLU A 42 -8.90 -9.85 -9.42
N LEU A 43 -7.72 -9.51 -9.95
CA LEU A 43 -7.57 -8.48 -10.98
C LEU A 43 -7.56 -9.06 -12.41
N GLY A 44 -7.60 -10.38 -12.57
CA GLY A 44 -7.61 -11.05 -13.87
C GLY A 44 -6.33 -10.89 -14.69
N LEU A 45 -5.19 -10.59 -14.04
CA LEU A 45 -3.89 -10.43 -14.70
C LEU A 45 -3.20 -11.80 -14.77
N GLU A 46 -3.78 -12.70 -15.56
CA GLU A 46 -3.49 -14.15 -15.52
C GLU A 46 -2.02 -14.52 -15.87
N SER A 47 -1.37 -13.69 -16.70
CA SER A 47 0.03 -13.84 -17.11
C SER A 47 0.92 -12.75 -16.52
N GLN A 48 2.20 -13.09 -16.32
CA GLN A 48 3.21 -12.15 -15.85
C GLN A 48 3.39 -10.96 -16.80
N ASP A 49 3.39 -11.20 -18.11
CA ASP A 49 3.56 -10.13 -19.11
C ASP A 49 2.42 -9.11 -19.04
N LEU A 50 1.17 -9.58 -18.94
CA LEU A 50 0.01 -8.71 -18.82
C LEU A 50 0.05 -7.91 -17.52
N ALA A 51 0.37 -8.57 -16.40
CA ALA A 51 0.48 -7.92 -15.09
C ALA A 51 1.59 -6.87 -15.08
N ARG A 52 2.73 -7.18 -15.72
CA ARG A 52 3.87 -6.28 -15.86
C ARG A 52 3.51 -5.06 -16.72
N GLU A 53 2.97 -5.28 -17.91
CA GLU A 53 2.56 -4.20 -18.82
C GLU A 53 1.57 -3.26 -18.12
N PHE A 54 0.51 -3.82 -17.52
CA PHE A 54 -0.47 -3.05 -16.76
C PHE A 54 0.16 -2.21 -15.65
N MET A 55 1.07 -2.81 -14.87
CA MET A 55 1.72 -2.10 -13.76
C MET A 55 2.64 -0.98 -14.26
N HIS A 56 3.39 -1.18 -15.35
CA HIS A 56 4.27 -0.16 -15.92
C HIS A 56 3.50 0.99 -16.60
N GLU A 57 2.30 0.73 -17.13
CA GLU A 57 1.44 1.80 -17.66
C GLU A 57 0.91 2.72 -16.56
N MET A 58 0.58 2.15 -15.40
CA MET A 58 -0.08 2.89 -14.30
C MET A 58 0.89 3.42 -13.25
N HIS A 59 2.01 2.74 -13.04
CA HIS A 59 2.89 2.92 -11.89
C HIS A 59 4.36 2.98 -12.30
N LYS A 60 5.16 3.67 -11.48
CA LYS A 60 6.61 3.82 -11.69
C LYS A 60 7.45 3.11 -10.63
N ARG A 61 6.84 2.81 -9.49
CA ARG A 61 7.49 2.16 -8.36
C ARG A 61 6.49 1.48 -7.46
N LEU A 62 6.96 0.47 -6.77
CA LEU A 62 6.23 -0.26 -5.75
C LEU A 62 6.72 0.19 -4.37
N VAL A 63 5.79 0.29 -3.43
CA VAL A 63 6.08 0.73 -2.06
C VAL A 63 5.43 -0.24 -1.09
N TYR A 64 6.24 -0.95 -0.32
CA TYR A 64 5.76 -1.72 0.82
C TYR A 64 5.65 -0.81 2.05
N LEU A 65 4.49 -0.83 2.71
CA LEU A 65 4.23 -0.06 3.91
C LEU A 65 4.43 -0.93 5.15
N ASP A 66 5.62 -0.80 5.74
CA ASP A 66 5.98 -1.47 6.98
C ASP A 66 5.39 -0.74 8.20
N THR A 67 4.36 -1.33 8.78
CA THR A 67 3.68 -0.79 9.97
C THR A 67 4.40 -1.15 11.28
N GLY A 68 5.42 -2.01 11.23
CA GLY A 68 6.11 -2.55 12.41
C GLY A 68 5.30 -3.60 13.19
N LEU A 69 4.14 -4.04 12.66
CA LEU A 69 3.29 -5.05 13.31
C LEU A 69 3.69 -6.49 12.95
N THR A 70 4.38 -6.68 11.84
CA THR A 70 4.87 -7.96 11.33
C THR A 70 6.28 -7.77 10.82
N GLU A 71 7.07 -8.86 10.75
CA GLU A 71 8.37 -8.82 10.10
C GLU A 71 8.24 -8.42 8.62
N THR A 72 9.18 -7.60 8.13
CA THR A 72 9.23 -7.21 6.73
C THR A 72 9.52 -8.44 5.84
N PRO A 73 8.65 -8.79 4.87
CA PRO A 73 8.79 -10.03 4.09
C PRO A 73 9.74 -9.85 2.90
N TYR A 74 11.04 -9.62 3.16
CA TYR A 74 12.02 -9.26 2.12
C TYR A 74 12.10 -10.24 0.95
N GLU A 75 11.98 -11.55 1.19
CA GLU A 75 11.96 -12.55 0.11
C GLU A 75 10.76 -12.34 -0.81
N THR A 76 9.56 -12.17 -0.26
CA THR A 76 8.35 -11.88 -1.04
C THR A 76 8.45 -10.56 -1.79
N LEU A 77 9.08 -9.54 -1.20
CA LEU A 77 9.29 -8.25 -1.87
C LEU A 77 10.25 -8.39 -3.07
N ALA A 78 11.27 -9.23 -2.96
CA ALA A 78 12.17 -9.54 -4.08
C ALA A 78 11.44 -10.29 -5.20
N ASP A 79 10.56 -11.23 -4.85
CA ASP A 79 9.73 -11.94 -5.84
C ASP A 79 8.79 -10.97 -6.59
N ILE A 80 8.16 -10.03 -5.86
CA ILE A 80 7.32 -8.97 -6.44
C ILE A 80 8.14 -8.09 -7.38
N GLU A 81 9.31 -7.64 -6.95
CA GLU A 81 10.21 -6.81 -7.76
C GLU A 81 10.59 -7.52 -9.07
N ALA A 82 10.97 -8.80 -9.00
CA ALA A 82 11.31 -9.61 -10.16
C ALA A 82 10.10 -9.89 -11.07
N PHE A 83 8.93 -10.13 -10.49
CA PHE A 83 7.71 -10.41 -11.24
C PHE A 83 7.31 -9.21 -12.12
N PHE A 84 7.19 -8.03 -11.50
CA PHE A 84 6.80 -6.80 -12.17
C PHE A 84 7.94 -6.08 -12.87
N ASP A 85 9.20 -6.49 -12.66
CA ASP A 85 10.37 -5.76 -13.16
C ASP A 85 10.31 -4.27 -12.78
N MET A 86 9.95 -4.02 -11.52
CA MET A 86 9.71 -2.68 -10.99
C MET A 86 10.22 -2.56 -9.55
N PRO A 87 11.01 -1.52 -9.23
CA PRO A 87 11.66 -1.42 -7.93
C PRO A 87 10.66 -1.34 -6.78
N VAL A 88 10.93 -2.11 -5.72
CA VAL A 88 10.19 -2.10 -4.46
C VAL A 88 10.98 -1.32 -3.42
N THR A 89 10.31 -0.36 -2.78
CA THR A 89 10.87 0.41 -1.65
C THR A 89 10.11 0.11 -0.38
N VAL A 90 10.84 -0.15 0.72
CA VAL A 90 10.26 -0.31 2.06
C VAL A 90 10.15 1.07 2.71
N MET A 91 8.94 1.45 3.09
CA MET A 91 8.67 2.64 3.87
C MET A 91 8.15 2.24 5.25
N HIS A 92 8.62 2.93 6.29
CA HIS A 92 8.24 2.66 7.68
C HIS A 92 7.37 3.80 8.24
N PRO A 93 6.10 3.93 7.85
CA PRO A 93 5.22 4.99 8.35
C PRO A 93 4.88 4.84 9.85
N GLY A 94 5.05 3.65 10.44
CA GLY A 94 4.59 3.36 11.79
C GLY A 94 3.06 3.45 11.90
N LEU A 95 2.56 3.79 13.09
CA LEU A 95 1.12 3.81 13.40
C LEU A 95 0.60 5.15 13.94
N ASP A 96 1.44 6.19 13.96
CA ASP A 96 1.08 7.48 14.55
C ASP A 96 -0.11 8.14 13.83
N GLN A 97 -0.13 8.08 12.50
CA GLN A 97 -1.24 8.62 11.70
C GLN A 97 -2.54 7.85 11.93
N LEU A 98 -2.46 6.51 12.09
CA LEU A 98 -3.61 5.69 12.45
C LEU A 98 -4.15 6.08 13.83
N LYS A 99 -3.27 6.22 14.82
CA LYS A 99 -3.65 6.65 16.18
C LYS A 99 -4.33 8.01 16.14
N ALA A 100 -3.76 8.98 15.43
CA ALA A 100 -4.36 10.30 15.26
C ALA A 100 -5.73 10.22 14.58
N ALA A 101 -5.89 9.40 13.54
CA ALA A 101 -7.16 9.21 12.85
C ALA A 101 -8.25 8.63 13.77
N ILE A 102 -7.91 7.64 14.60
CA ILE A 102 -8.83 7.04 15.58
C ILE A 102 -9.24 8.07 16.63
N LEU A 103 -8.28 8.81 17.21
CA LEU A 103 -8.56 9.83 18.24
C LEU A 103 -9.46 10.95 17.68
N ASN A 104 -9.16 11.47 16.49
CA ASN A 104 -10.01 12.47 15.82
C ASN A 104 -11.42 11.92 15.56
N GLY A 105 -11.55 10.63 15.23
CA GLY A 105 -12.85 9.98 15.04
C GLY A 105 -13.66 9.92 16.34
N LEU A 106 -13.01 9.60 17.46
CA LEU A 106 -13.63 9.55 18.78
C LEU A 106 -14.08 10.95 19.24
N GLU A 107 -13.23 11.97 19.12
CA GLU A 107 -13.58 13.36 19.49
C GLU A 107 -14.81 13.86 18.73
N ARG A 108 -14.92 13.49 17.45
CA ARG A 108 -16.10 13.83 16.65
C ARG A 108 -17.35 13.16 17.16
N LEU A 109 -17.29 11.88 17.57
CA LEU A 109 -18.44 11.16 18.11
C LEU A 109 -18.90 11.77 19.45
N ASP A 110 -17.96 12.13 20.32
CA ASP A 110 -18.26 12.77 21.61
C ASP A 110 -18.90 14.16 21.43
N HIS A 111 -18.59 14.87 20.35
CA HIS A 111 -19.26 16.13 19.99
C HIS A 111 -20.70 15.96 19.48
N TYR A 112 -21.12 14.75 19.13
CA TYR A 112 -22.49 14.42 18.71
C TYR A 112 -23.30 13.63 19.77
N ALA A 113 -22.70 13.35 20.93
CA ALA A 113 -23.35 12.73 22.08
C ALA A 113 -23.86 13.77 23.08
#